data_AF-A0A9E1E857-F1
#
_entry.id   AF-A0A9E1E857-F1
#
_cell.length_a   1.000
_cell.length_b   1.000
_cell.length_c   1.000
_cell.angle_alpha   90.00
_cell.angle_beta   90.00
_cell.angle_gamma   90.00
#
_symmetry.space_group_name_H-M   'P 1'
#
loop_
_entity.id
_entity.type
_entity.pdbx_description
1 polymer ?
#
loop_
_entity_poly.entity_id
_entity_poly.type
_entity_poly.pdbx_seq_one_letter_code
_entity_poly.pdbx_strand_id
1 'polypeptide(L)'
;MSEHIKHIFEEGELEENAVVRKFRTTAADGKNYNTIHYNLDMIISLGYRVKSKIATKFRRWATERLKEYMIKGFTMDDERLKGNGGGNYWKELLDRIRDIRSSEKVMYRQVLDLYATSVD
;
A
#
# COMPACT_ATOMS: atom_id res chain seq x y z
N MET A 1 -4.59 22.72 -14.69
CA MET A 1 -3.95 21.49 -14.19
C MET A 1 -2.64 21.89 -13.52
N SER A 2 -2.31 21.37 -12.34
CA SER A 2 -1.05 21.72 -11.64
C SER A 2 0.16 21.26 -12.47
N GLU A 3 1.23 22.05 -12.50
CA GLU A 3 2.47 21.73 -13.22
C GLU A 3 3.05 20.36 -12.80
N HIS A 4 3.00 20.05 -11.50
CA HIS A 4 3.43 18.74 -11.00
C HIS A 4 2.62 17.57 -11.57
N ILE A 5 1.31 17.73 -11.76
CA ILE A 5 0.44 16.68 -12.34
C ILE A 5 0.78 16.50 -13.83
N LYS A 6 1.03 17.61 -14.53
CA LYS A 6 1.42 17.57 -15.94
C LYS A 6 2.72 16.80 -16.14
N HIS A 7 3.76 17.10 -15.35
CA HIS A 7 5.05 16.40 -15.43
C HIS A 7 4.94 14.92 -15.07
N ILE A 8 4.10 14.54 -14.10
CA ILE A 8 3.85 13.11 -13.78
C ILE A 8 3.37 12.34 -15.02
N PHE A 9 2.49 12.94 -15.83
CA PHE A 9 1.99 12.31 -17.05
C PHE A 9 3.01 12.36 -18.20
N GLU A 10 3.73 13.48 -18.36
CA GLU A 10 4.75 13.63 -19.41
C GLU A 10 5.95 12.70 -19.21
N GLU A 11 6.33 12.43 -17.96
CA GLU A 11 7.39 11.49 -17.61
C GLU A 11 6.93 10.02 -17.68
N GLY A 12 5.63 9.76 -17.90
CA GLY A 12 5.07 8.42 -17.96
C GLY A 12 5.04 7.69 -16.61
N GLU A 13 5.13 8.41 -15.49
CA GLU A 13 5.02 7.81 -14.14
C GLU A 13 3.62 7.24 -13.91
N LEU A 14 2.59 7.92 -14.40
CA LEU A 14 1.19 7.49 -14.33
C LEU A 14 0.47 7.76 -15.66
N GLU A 15 -0.52 6.94 -15.97
CA GLU A 15 -1.45 7.20 -17.08
C GLU A 15 -2.66 8.00 -16.59
N GLU A 16 -2.96 9.12 -17.26
CA GLU A 16 -4.05 10.03 -16.85
C GLU A 16 -5.39 9.31 -16.68
N ASN A 17 -5.75 8.41 -17.60
CA ASN A 17 -7.01 7.68 -17.56
C ASN A 17 -7.10 6.65 -16.42
N ALA A 18 -5.96 6.21 -15.86
CA ALA A 18 -5.93 5.25 -14.75
C ALA A 18 -6.16 5.92 -13.40
N VAL A 19 -5.74 7.18 -13.27
CA VAL A 19 -5.67 7.88 -11.98
C VAL A 19 -6.65 9.05 -11.84
N VAL A 20 -7.32 9.41 -12.93
CA VAL A 20 -8.27 10.54 -12.99
C VAL A 20 -9.69 10.07 -13.25
N ARG A 21 -10.64 10.51 -12.41
CA ARG A 21 -12.07 10.32 -12.65
C ARG A 21 -12.81 11.66 -12.59
N LYS A 22 -13.56 11.97 -13.65
CA LYS A 22 -14.40 13.17 -13.73
C LYS A 22 -15.79 12.86 -13.16
N PHE A 23 -16.16 13.54 -12.09
CA PHE A 23 -17.51 13.47 -11.52
C PHE A 23 -18.28 14.73 -11.86
N ARG A 24 -19.58 14.58 -12.15
CA ARG A 24 -20.51 15.71 -12.21
C ARG A 24 -21.11 15.87 -10.83
N THR A 25 -20.76 16.95 -10.16
CA THR A 25 -21.32 17.27 -8.84
C THR A 25 -22.15 18.54 -8.97
N THR A 26 -23.42 18.46 -8.56
CA THR A 26 -24.27 19.64 -8.45
C THR A 26 -23.87 20.36 -7.16
N ALA A 27 -23.37 21.59 -7.26
CA ALA A 27 -23.06 22.38 -6.08
C ALA A 27 -24.32 23.03 -5.51
N ALA A 28 -24.19 23.62 -4.32
CA ALA A 28 -25.30 24.23 -3.59
C ALA A 28 -26.00 25.40 -4.33
N ASP A 29 -25.38 25.91 -5.40
CA ASP A 29 -25.92 26.93 -6.31
C ASP A 29 -26.77 26.33 -7.46
N GLY A 30 -27.00 25.01 -7.45
CA GLY A 30 -27.77 24.31 -8.48
C GLY A 30 -27.01 24.09 -9.80
N LYS A 31 -25.74 24.47 -9.88
CA LYS A 31 -24.91 24.30 -11.09
C LYS A 31 -24.11 23.00 -11.02
N ASN A 32 -24.02 22.32 -12.16
CA ASN A 32 -23.18 21.13 -12.29
C ASN A 32 -21.75 21.54 -12.61
N TYR A 33 -20.82 21.18 -11.72
CA TYR A 33 -19.39 21.34 -11.93
C TYR A 33 -18.78 19.98 -12.27
N ASN A 34 -17.88 19.96 -13.25
CA ASN A 34 -17.02 18.81 -13.49
C ASN A 34 -15.88 18.85 -12.48
N THR A 35 -15.95 18.02 -11.45
CA THR A 35 -14.90 17.89 -10.43
C THR A 35 -14.00 16.72 -10.79
N ILE A 36 -12.69 16.97 -10.77
CA ILE A 36 -11.68 15.96 -11.04
C ILE A 36 -11.28 15.30 -9.71
N HIS A 37 -11.42 13.98 -9.63
CA HIS A 37 -10.95 13.17 -8.51
C HIS A 37 -9.72 12.38 -8.91
N TYR A 38 -8.75 12.33 -8.01
CA TYR A 38 -7.51 11.59 -8.18
C TYR A 38 -7.47 10.39 -7.23
N ASN A 39 -6.93 9.27 -7.71
CA ASN A 39 -6.79 8.05 -6.92
C ASN A 39 -5.55 8.11 -5.98
N LEU A 40 -5.28 7.00 -5.27
CA LEU A 40 -4.15 6.91 -4.34
C LEU A 40 -2.79 7.08 -5.03
N ASP A 41 -2.61 6.55 -6.24
CA ASP A 41 -1.33 6.59 -6.94
C ASP A 41 -0.92 8.03 -7.24
N MET A 42 -1.86 8.85 -7.73
CA MET A 42 -1.62 10.28 -7.93
C MET A 42 -1.28 11.00 -6.61
N ILE A 43 -1.93 10.64 -5.50
CA ILE A 43 -1.63 11.23 -4.18
C ILE A 43 -0.20 10.88 -3.76
N ILE A 44 0.24 9.64 -3.98
CA ILE A 44 1.60 9.18 -3.66
C ILE A 44 2.62 9.96 -4.50
N SER A 45 2.45 10.03 -5.82
CA SER A 45 3.35 10.74 -6.73
C SER A 45 3.45 12.23 -6.39
N LEU A 46 2.32 12.90 -6.15
CA LEU A 46 2.31 14.30 -5.73
C LEU A 46 2.95 14.52 -4.35
N GLY A 47 2.74 13.58 -3.42
CA GLY A 47 3.32 13.64 -2.09
C GLY A 47 4.85 13.75 -2.08
N TYR A 48 5.51 13.19 -3.10
CA TYR A 48 6.96 13.31 -3.26
C TYR A 48 7.38 14.57 -4.02
N ARG A 49 6.61 15.03 -5.02
CA ARG A 49 6.98 16.16 -5.89
C ARG A 49 6.66 17.56 -5.31
N VAL A 50 5.63 17.68 -4.48
CA VAL A 50 5.15 19.00 -4.01
C VAL A 50 5.90 19.47 -2.76
N LYS A 51 6.20 20.78 -2.70
CA LYS A 51 6.75 21.44 -1.50
C LYS A 51 5.64 22.04 -0.64
N SER A 52 5.08 21.24 0.26
CA SER A 52 4.08 21.70 1.23
C SER A 52 4.27 21.05 2.60
N LYS A 53 3.70 21.64 3.66
CA LYS A 53 3.71 21.04 5.01
C LYS A 53 3.05 19.66 5.02
N ILE A 54 1.99 19.47 4.23
CA ILE A 54 1.28 18.20 4.09
C ILE A 54 2.17 17.16 3.40
N ALA A 55 2.79 17.52 2.27
CA ALA A 55 3.72 16.65 1.55
C ALA A 55 4.91 16.24 2.42
N THR A 56 5.44 17.16 3.24
CA THR A 56 6.51 16.83 4.19
C THR A 56 6.06 15.84 5.27
N LYS A 57 4.85 15.97 5.81
CA LYS A 57 4.30 14.98 6.75
C LYS A 57 4.11 13.62 6.08
N PHE A 58 3.58 13.60 4.86
CA PHE A 58 3.43 12.38 4.05
C PHE A 58 4.78 11.69 3.83
N ARG A 59 5.81 12.42 3.38
CA ARG A 59 7.16 11.86 3.17
C ARG A 59 7.77 11.30 4.46
N ARG A 60 7.60 11.98 5.60
CA ARG A 60 8.07 11.44 6.89
C ARG A 60 7.40 10.11 7.22
N TRP A 61 6.07 10.06 7.13
CA TRP A 61 5.30 8.85 7.37
C TRP A 61 5.70 7.71 6.40
N ALA A 62 5.83 8.01 5.10
CA ALA A 62 6.18 7.01 4.09
C ALA A 62 7.60 6.48 4.31
N THR A 63 8.57 7.35 4.60
CA THR A 63 9.95 6.94 4.93
C THR A 63 10.01 6.08 6.18
N GLU A 64 9.22 6.37 7.21
CA GLU A 64 9.13 5.53 8.41
C GLU A 64 8.63 4.11 8.09
N ARG A 65 7.55 3.99 7.31
CA ARG A 65 7.00 2.68 6.90
C ARG A 65 7.96 1.90 6.01
N LEU A 66 8.60 2.56 5.05
CA LEU A 66 9.60 1.93 4.17
C LEU A 66 10.82 1.46 4.96
N LYS A 67 11.32 2.28 5.88
CA LYS A 67 12.45 1.90 6.75
C LYS A 67 12.11 0.70 7.62
N GLU A 68 10.92 0.68 8.21
CA GLU A 68 10.45 -0.46 8.99
C GLU A 68 10.42 -1.74 8.15
N TYR A 69 9.84 -1.67 6.95
CA TYR A 69 9.79 -2.80 6.03
C TYR A 69 11.20 -3.29 5.64
N MET A 70 12.12 -2.39 5.33
CA MET A 70 13.49 -2.77 4.95
C MET A 70 14.26 -3.45 6.09
N ILE A 71 13.99 -3.10 7.35
CA ILE A 71 14.68 -3.67 8.51
C ILE A 71 14.03 -4.98 8.98
N LYS A 72 12.70 -5.01 9.06
CA LYS A 72 11.95 -6.13 9.66
C LYS A 72 11.43 -7.12 8.62
N GLY A 73 11.37 -6.74 7.35
CA GLY A 73 10.70 -7.50 6.28
C GLY A 73 9.17 -7.31 6.23
N PHE A 74 8.59 -6.50 7.12
CA PHE A 74 7.15 -6.20 7.14
C PHE A 74 6.89 -4.82 7.76
N THR A 75 5.70 -4.25 7.51
CA THR A 75 5.17 -3.06 8.21
C THR A 75 3.71 -3.32 8.56
N MET A 76 3.25 -2.77 9.69
CA MET A 76 1.91 -3.03 10.21
C MET A 76 1.35 -1.79 10.90
N ASP A 77 0.04 -1.59 10.78
CA ASP A 77 -0.68 -0.56 11.53
C ASP A 77 -1.34 -1.21 12.76
N ASP A 78 -0.59 -1.30 13.86
CA ASP A 78 -1.02 -1.97 15.08
C ASP A 78 -2.31 -1.36 15.66
N GLU A 79 -2.45 -0.04 15.63
CA GLU A 79 -3.61 0.63 16.20
C GLU A 79 -4.88 0.35 15.40
N ARG A 80 -4.79 0.34 14.06
CA ARG A 80 -5.91 -0.05 13.20
C ARG A 80 -6.31 -1.51 13.42
N LEU A 81 -5.35 -2.40 13.64
CA LEU A 81 -5.59 -3.82 13.89
C LEU A 81 -6.15 -4.11 15.28
N LYS A 82 -5.78 -3.33 16.30
CA LYS A 82 -6.33 -3.44 17.66
C LYS A 82 -7.78 -2.98 17.75
N GLY A 83 -8.21 -2.05 16.90
CA GLY A 83 -9.62 -1.65 16.80
C GLY A 83 -10.47 -2.63 15.98
N ASN A 84 -11.76 -2.31 15.79
CA ASN A 84 -12.66 -3.09 14.91
C ASN A 84 -12.31 -2.96 13.40
N GLY A 85 -11.21 -2.28 13.07
CA GLY A 85 -10.79 -1.96 11.70
C GLY A 85 -9.97 -3.04 11.00
N GLY A 86 -9.64 -4.13 11.69
CA GLY A 86 -8.93 -5.27 11.12
C GLY A 86 -9.76 -6.06 10.09
N GLY A 87 -11.09 -6.13 10.26
CA GLY A 87 -12.03 -6.76 9.33
C GLY A 87 -11.52 -8.05 8.67
N ASN A 88 -11.72 -8.17 7.35
CA ASN A 88 -11.20 -9.28 6.55
C ASN A 88 -9.67 -9.28 6.44
N TYR A 89 -9.01 -8.11 6.52
CA TYR A 89 -7.55 -8.00 6.39
C TYR A 89 -6.79 -8.68 7.53
N TRP A 90 -7.35 -8.67 8.76
CA TRP A 90 -6.78 -9.41 9.88
C TRP A 90 -6.82 -10.93 9.61
N LYS A 91 -7.91 -11.42 9.04
CA LYS A 91 -8.04 -12.83 8.66
C LYS A 91 -7.03 -13.21 7.55
N GLU A 92 -6.91 -12.38 6.51
CA GLU A 92 -5.91 -12.58 5.46
C GLU A 92 -4.48 -12.62 6.03
N LEU A 93 -4.16 -11.74 6.99
CA LEU A 93 -2.87 -11.73 7.67
C LEU A 93 -2.62 -13.03 8.43
N LEU A 94 -3.61 -13.49 9.22
CA LEU A 94 -3.51 -14.76 9.95
C LEU A 94 -3.34 -15.96 9.02
N ASP A 95 -4.06 -15.98 7.89
CA ASP A 95 -3.96 -17.06 6.91
C ASP A 95 -2.58 -17.08 6.24
N ARG A 96 -2.00 -15.92 5.89
CA ARG A 96 -0.62 -15.84 5.39
C ARG A 96 0.40 -16.34 6.41
N ILE A 97 0.26 -15.96 7.69
CA ILE A 97 1.16 -16.44 8.76
C ILE A 97 1.04 -17.96 8.92
N ARG A 98 -0.18 -18.50 8.85
CA ARG A 98 -0.42 -19.95 8.95
C ARG A 98 0.20 -20.71 7.78
N ASP A 99 0.09 -20.17 6.57
CA ASP A 99 0.69 -20.76 5.36
C ASP A 99 2.22 -20.83 5.46
N ILE A 100 2.87 -19.73 5.85
CA ILE A 100 4.32 -19.67 6.10
C ILE A 100 4.75 -20.72 7.16
N ARG A 101 4.02 -20.85 8.27
CA ARG A 101 4.34 -21.86 9.28
C ARG A 101 4.13 -23.29 8.80
N SER A 102 3.17 -23.50 7.90
CA SER A 102 2.90 -24.82 7.33
C SER A 102 4.03 -25.26 6.41
N SER A 103 4.61 -24.36 5.62
CA SER A 103 5.76 -24.65 4.77
C SER A 103 7.02 -24.96 5.58
N GLU A 104 7.26 -24.24 6.69
CA GLU A 104 8.34 -24.55 7.64
C GLU A 104 8.18 -25.97 8.23
N LYS A 105 6.97 -26.32 8.67
CA LYS A 105 6.69 -27.66 9.21
C LYS A 105 6.94 -28.77 8.19
N VAL A 106 6.58 -28.55 6.94
CA VAL A 106 6.84 -29.49 5.84
C VAL A 106 8.35 -29.64 5.60
N MET A 107 9.09 -28.53 5.59
CA MET A 107 10.55 -28.53 5.46
C MET A 107 11.21 -29.32 6.60
N TYR A 108 10.81 -29.10 7.85
CA TYR A 108 11.38 -29.84 8.99
C TYR A 108 11.11 -31.34 8.91
N ARG A 109 9.94 -31.78 8.42
CA ARG A 109 9.67 -33.21 8.22
C ARG A 109 10.56 -33.83 7.15
N GLN A 110 10.74 -33.15 6.01
CA GLN A 110 11.60 -33.64 4.93
C GLN A 110 13.06 -33.80 5.39
N VAL A 111 13.55 -32.87 6.20
CA VAL A 111 14.90 -32.97 6.78
C VAL A 111 15.01 -34.19 7.70
N LEU A 112 14.03 -34.42 8.58
CA LEU A 112 14.03 -35.59 9.46
C LEU A 112 13.98 -36.91 8.70
N ASP A 113 13.15 -37.01 7.65
CA ASP A 113 13.04 -38.21 6.80
C ASP A 113 14.37 -38.50 6.07
N LEU A 114 15.06 -37.46 5.59
CA LEU A 114 16.39 -37.60 4.97
C LEU A 114 17.41 -38.17 5.96
N TYR A 115 17.43 -37.63 7.19
CA TYR A 115 18.32 -38.14 8.24
C TYR A 115 18.00 -39.59 8.61
N ALA A 116 16.72 -39.94 8.75
CA ALA A 116 16.30 -41.31 9.03
C ALA A 116 16.73 -42.29 7.91
N THR A 117 16.67 -41.86 6.65
CA THR A 117 17.07 -42.68 5.50
C THR A 117 18.60 -42.78 5.35
N SER A 118 19.36 -41.80 5.85
CA SER A 118 20.83 -41.78 5.78
C SER A 118 21.54 -42.62 6.85
N VAL A 119 20.79 -43.13 7.83
CA VAL A 119 21.32 -43.93 8.96
C VAL A 119 21.19 -45.44 8.70
N ASP A 120 20.58 -45.85 7.58
CA ASP A 120 20.54 -47.23 7.07
C ASP A 120 21.64 -47.51 6.03
#